data_AF-A0AAU6UAB8-F1
#
_entry.id   AF-A0AAU6UAB8-F1
#
_cell.length_a   1.000
_cell.length_b   1.000
_cell.length_c   1.000
_cell.angle_alpha   90.00
_cell.angle_beta   90.00
_cell.angle_gamma   90.00
#
_symmetry.space_group_name_H-M   'P 1'
#
loop_
_entity.id
_entity.type
_entity.pdbx_description
1 polymer ?
#
loop_
_entity_poly.entity_id
_entity_poly.type
_entity_poly.pdbx_seq_one_letter_code
_entity_poly.pdbx_strand_id
1 'polypeptide(L)' 'MKKRFIIAGEVTFEPDTFRLIFNQRELILSHKEAKLLCYLCENSMKVVQRSELIDSIWGGGVKAVMLV' A
#
# COMPACT_ATOMS: atom_id res chain seq x y z
N MET A 1 -2.02 18.26 -5.68
CA MET A 1 -1.17 18.29 -4.47
C MET A 1 -0.49 16.94 -4.37
N LYS A 2 0.82 16.89 -4.09
CA LYS A 2 1.52 15.60 -3.94
C LYS A 2 1.12 14.94 -2.61
N LYS A 3 0.73 13.66 -2.64
CA LYS A 3 0.40 12.92 -1.40
C LYS A 3 1.69 12.56 -0.66
N ARG A 4 1.67 12.67 0.66
CA ARG A 4 2.77 12.24 1.54
C ARG A 4 2.19 11.73 2.85
N PHE A 5 2.61 10.54 3.27
CA PHE A 5 2.21 9.93 4.53
C PHE A 5 3.40 9.83 5.49
N ILE A 6 3.15 10.05 6.77
CA ILE A 6 4.10 9.81 7.86
C ILE A 6 3.51 8.68 8.72
N ILE A 7 4.18 7.54 8.73
CA ILE A 7 3.71 6.33 9.41
C ILE A 7 4.60 6.12 10.63
N ALA A 8 3.99 6.08 11.81
CA ALA A 8 4.66 5.93 13.11
C ALA A 8 5.82 6.93 13.37
N GLY A 9 5.85 8.07 12.66
CA GLY A 9 6.92 9.07 12.78
C GLY A 9 8.26 8.70 12.14
N GLU A 10 8.47 7.43 11.78
CA GLU A 10 9.76 6.92 11.30
C GLU A 10 9.78 6.62 9.79
N VAL A 11 8.60 6.43 9.20
CA VAL A 11 8.45 6.10 7.80
C VAL A 11 7.81 7.26 7.05
N THR A 12 8.49 7.77 6.03
CA THR A 12 7.89 8.69 5.05
C THR A 12 7.54 7.90 3.79
N PHE A 13 6.30 8.02 3.33
CA PHE A 13 5.84 7.41 2.09
C PHE A 13 5.30 8.46 1.12
N GLU A 14 5.81 8.45 -0.10
CA GLU A 14 5.45 9.33 -1.22
C GLU A 14 4.85 8.46 -2.34
N PRO A 15 3.51 8.32 -2.43
CA PRO A 15 2.87 7.40 -3.37
C PRO A 15 3.12 7.75 -4.83
N ASP A 16 3.17 9.05 -5.15
CA ASP A 16 3.32 9.56 -6.52
C ASP A 16 4.68 9.19 -7.14
N THR A 17 5.69 8.92 -6.30
CA THR A 17 7.06 8.56 -6.69
C THR A 17 7.39 7.10 -6.33
N PHE A 18 6.44 6.35 -5.78
CA PHE A 18 6.64 5.00 -5.25
C PHE A 18 7.78 4.91 -4.21
N ARG A 19 8.07 6.01 -3.52
CA ARG A 19 9.24 6.14 -2.66
C ARG A 19 8.86 6.00 -1.19
N LEU A 20 9.61 5.17 -0.48
CA LEU A 20 9.51 5.00 0.96
C LEU A 20 10.86 5.27 1.60
N ILE A 21 10.85 6.03 2.70
CA ILE A 21 12.04 6.37 3.47
C ILE A 21 11.86 5.80 4.87
N PHE A 22 12.77 4.92 5.29
CA PHE A 22 12.77 4.29 6.60
C PHE A 22 14.23 4.11 7.07
N ASN A 23 14.54 4.47 8.32
CA ASN A 23 15.90 4.39 8.86
C ASN A 23 16.96 5.06 7.96
N GLN A 24 16.65 6.25 7.43
CA GLN A 24 17.48 7.00 6.48
C GLN A 24 17.81 6.27 5.16
N ARG A 25 17.16 5.13 4.90
CA ARG A 25 17.28 4.40 3.65
C ARG A 25 16.08 4.65 2.78
N GLU A 26 16.35 4.83 1.49
CA GLU A 26 15.32 4.92 0.47
C GLU A 26 15.03 3.53 -0.10
N LEU A 27 13.75 3.21 -0.18
CA LEU A 27 13.22 2.00 -0.78
C LEU A 27 12.26 2.42 -1.90
N ILE A 28 12.47 1.88 -3.10
CA ILE A 28 11.53 2.04 -4.20
C ILE A 28 10.57 0.85 -4.15
N LEU A 29 9.29 1.16 -4.00
CA LEU A 29 8.22 0.16 -3.99
C LEU A 29 7.82 -0.19 -5.42
N SER A 30 7.37 -1.43 -5.63
CA SER A 30 6.63 -1.76 -6.83
C SER A 30 5.28 -1.02 -6.85
N HIS A 31 4.68 -0.93 -8.04
CA HIS A 31 3.36 -0.31 -8.21
C HIS A 31 2.29 -0.92 -7.29
N LYS A 32 2.31 -2.24 -7.09
CA LYS A 32 1.34 -2.95 -6.23
C LYS A 32 1.59 -2.67 -4.75
N GLU A 33 2.85 -2.67 -4.31
CA GLU A 33 3.21 -2.34 -2.92
C GLU A 33 2.86 -0.89 -2.58
N ALA A 34 3.12 0.06 -3.49
CA ALA A 34 2.77 1.46 -3.28
C ALA A 34 1.25 1.66 -3.22
N LYS A 35 0.48 1.01 -4.11
CA LYS A 35 -0.99 1.03 -4.05
C LYS A 35 -1.51 0.44 -2.74
N LEU A 36 -0.96 -0.70 -2.32
CA LEU A 36 -1.31 -1.36 -1.06
C LEU A 36 -1.08 -0.43 0.13
N LEU A 37 0.12 0.13 0.23
CA LEU A 37 0.46 1.01 1.35
C LEU A 37 -0.37 2.29 1.33
N CYS A 38 -0.63 2.88 0.15
CA CYS A 38 -1.49 4.05 0.02
C CYS A 38 -2.90 3.76 0.53
N TYR A 39 -3.49 2.63 0.13
CA TYR A 39 -4.82 2.23 0.58
C TYR A 39 -4.87 2.07 2.11
N LEU A 40 -3.85 1.42 2.71
CA LEU A 40 -3.78 1.25 4.16
C LEU A 40 -3.62 2.59 4.89
N CYS A 41 -2.81 3.51 4.37
CA CYS A 41 -2.65 4.85 4.94
C CYS A 41 -3.95 5.66 4.90
N GLU A 42 -4.67 5.61 3.77
CA GLU A 42 -5.97 6.27 3.60
C GLU A 42 -7.06 5.68 4.52
N ASN A 43 -6.94 4.41 4.89
CA ASN A 43 -7.87 3.70 5.76
C ASN A 43 -7.28 3.42 7.16
N SER A 44 -6.30 4.20 7.61
CA SER A 44 -5.49 3.92 8.80
C SER A 44 -6.28 3.84 10.11
N MET A 45 -7.49 4.40 10.16
CA MET A 45 -8.38 4.37 11.33
C MET A 45 -9.45 3.27 11.27
N LYS A 46 -9.39 2.38 10.27
CA LYS A 46 -10.38 1.31 10.02
C LYS A 46 -9.68 -0.05 9.96
N VAL A 47 -10.35 -1.08 10.46
CA VAL A 47 -9.98 -2.47 10.15
C VAL A 47 -10.36 -2.78 8.70
N VAL A 48 -9.36 -3.04 7.87
CA VAL A 48 -9.54 -3.39 6.46
C VAL A 48 -9.67 -4.91 6.31
N GLN A 49 -10.71 -5.37 5.62
CA GLN A 49 -10.88 -6.79 5.31
C GLN A 49 -9.97 -7.22 4.16
N ARG A 50 -9.42 -8.43 4.22
CA ARG A 50 -8.50 -8.94 3.20
C ARG A 50 -9.14 -8.98 1.80
N SER A 51 -10.42 -9.34 1.70
CA SER A 51 -11.15 -9.35 0.42
C SER A 51 -11.26 -7.95 -0.17
N GLU A 52 -11.66 -6.96 0.64
CA GLU A 52 -11.75 -5.55 0.24
C GLU A 52 -10.41 -5.02 -0.27
N LEU A 53 -9.32 -5.40 0.40
CA LEU A 53 -7.95 -5.00 0.02
C LEU A 53 -7.51 -5.62 -1.32
N ILE A 54 -7.82 -6.89 -1.54
CA ILE A 54 -7.48 -7.59 -2.78
C ILE A 54 -8.25 -6.96 -3.95
N ASP A 55 -9.55 -6.75 -3.77
CA ASP A 55 -10.41 -6.18 -4.81
C ASP A 55 -10.01 -4.74 -5.15
N SER A 56 -9.61 -3.93 -4.17
CA SER A 56 -9.24 -2.52 -4.39
C SER A 56 -7.91 -2.35 -5.14
N ILE A 57 -6.94 -3.26 -4.93
CA ILE A 57 -5.60 -3.14 -5.51
C ILE A 57 -5.47 -3.91 -6.83
N TRP A 58 -6.07 -5.10 -6.92
CA TRP A 58 -5.96 -5.99 -8.09
C TRP A 58 -7.19 -5.98 -8.99
N GLY A 59 -8.34 -5.47 -8.53
CA GLY A 59 -9.62 -5.57 -9.25
C GLY A 59 -10.18 -6.98 -9.14
N GLY A 60 -11.39 -7.13 -8.59
CA GLY A 60 -12.02 -8.41 -8.29
C GLY A 60 -11.91 -9.44 -9.41
N GLY A 61 -11.19 -10.53 -9.13
CA GLY A 61 -10.93 -11.56 -10.12
C GLY A 61 -9.80 -12.54 -9.84
N VAL A 62 -9.23 -12.63 -8.64
CA VAL A 62 -8.53 -13.86 -8.25
C VAL A 62 -9.57 -14.91 -7.89
N LYS A 63 -10.12 -15.60 -8.89
CA LYS A 63 -10.57 -16.97 -8.63
C LYS A 63 -9.36 -17.67 -8.05
N ALA A 64 -9.50 -18.20 -6.84
CA ALA A 64 -8.51 -19.07 -6.25
C ALA A 64 -8.07 -20.05 -7.35
N VAL A 65 -6.82 -19.92 -7.80
CA VAL A 65 -6.17 -21.05 -8.43
C VAL A 65 -6.05 -22.04 -7.29
N MET A 66 -7.02 -22.93 -7.23
CA MET A 66 -6.93 -24.16 -6.46
C MET A 66 -5.72 -24.86 -7.05
N LEU A 67 -4.58 -24.78 -6.36
CA LEU A 67 -3.45 -25.65 -6.63
C LEU A 67 -3.94 -27.06 -6.27
N VAL A 68 -4.36 -27.80 -7.31
CA VAL A 68 -4.36 -29.25 -7.35
C VAL A 68 -3.04 -29.70 -7.98
#